data_AF-D1YYS3-F1
#
_entry.id   AF-D1YYS3-F1
#
_cell.length_a   1.000
_cell.length_b   1.000
_cell.length_c   1.000
_cell.angle_alpha   90.00
_cell.angle_beta   90.00
_cell.angle_gamma   90.00
#
_symmetry.space_group_name_H-M   'P 1'
#
loop_
_entity.id
_entity.type
_entity.pdbx_description
1 polymer ?
#
loop_
_entity_poly.entity_id
_entity_poly.type
_entity_poly.pdbx_seq_one_letter_code
_entity_poly.pdbx_strand_id
1 'polypeptide(L)'
;MVKTSLEVIFFILLTCTILFGGCIVGDNKQNELPTNKYIAVEEIQWDHGVVVEGYFEHIREAVPATIVEYDSAGKYVENNNSLKILYGFYHSYDMPEGMWRDLNISGIYEYPYQLESGAKIIGTNRNGTIILSYNNETIPLDVGKKWESPNVETRFEDRSYPNGAYKVKITTTWTIENKGIYNK
;
A
#
# COMPACT_ATOMS: atom_id res chain seq x y z
N MET A 1 36.97 -45.35 50.64
CA MET A 1 38.06 -44.98 51.58
C MET A 1 38.42 -43.54 51.30
N VAL A 2 38.22 -42.68 52.29
CA VAL A 2 38.27 -41.21 52.22
C VAL A 2 39.72 -40.72 52.10
N LYS A 3 39.96 -39.72 51.25
CA LYS A 3 41.01 -38.72 51.49
C LYS A 3 40.46 -37.34 51.12
N THR A 4 39.99 -36.67 52.16
CA THR A 4 39.60 -35.26 52.26
C THR A 4 40.83 -34.35 52.37
N SER A 5 40.55 -33.04 52.26
CA SER A 5 41.42 -31.85 52.46
C SER A 5 42.33 -31.55 51.27
N LEU A 6 42.38 -30.34 50.70
CA LEU A 6 42.32 -28.96 51.20
C LEU A 6 42.09 -28.11 49.90
N GLU A 7 41.19 -27.15 49.75
CA GLU A 7 41.22 -25.76 50.25
C GLU A 7 39.80 -25.19 50.10
N VAL A 8 39.09 -24.91 51.18
CA VAL A 8 39.00 -23.60 51.87
C VAL A 8 38.17 -22.57 51.09
N ILE A 9 36.89 -22.56 51.48
CA ILE A 9 35.90 -21.49 51.39
C ILE A 9 36.50 -20.19 51.97
N PHE A 10 36.51 -19.10 51.20
CA PHE A 10 36.76 -17.75 51.70
C PHE A 10 35.89 -16.73 50.95
N PHE A 11 34.95 -16.11 51.70
CA PHE A 11 34.32 -14.78 51.52
C PHE A 11 33.43 -14.56 50.26
N ILE A 12 32.09 -14.54 50.31
CA ILE A 12 31.14 -13.64 51.01
C ILE A 12 31.56 -12.15 51.00
N LEU A 13 30.66 -11.34 50.42
CA LEU A 13 30.53 -9.86 50.43
C LEU A 13 31.34 -9.04 49.41
N LEU A 14 30.71 -8.78 48.25
CA LEU A 14 30.50 -7.41 47.81
C LEU A 14 29.16 -7.27 47.07
N THR A 15 28.13 -6.87 47.82
CA THR A 15 26.90 -6.25 47.32
C THR A 15 27.17 -4.82 46.88
N CYS A 16 26.62 -4.41 45.72
CA CYS A 16 26.06 -3.07 45.44
C CYS A 16 25.50 -3.07 44.00
N THR A 17 24.22 -3.42 43.83
CA THR A 17 23.14 -2.47 43.50
C THR A 17 23.40 -1.59 42.28
N ILE A 18 22.75 -1.92 41.16
CA ILE A 18 21.92 -0.97 40.41
C ILE A 18 20.63 -1.68 39.98
N LEU A 19 19.61 -1.48 40.82
CA LEU A 19 18.19 -1.53 40.48
C LEU A 19 17.85 -0.15 39.89
N PHE A 20 17.91 -0.03 38.58
CA PHE A 20 17.29 1.00 37.71
C PHE A 20 17.36 0.36 36.32
N GLY A 21 16.33 0.24 35.50
CA GLY A 21 15.06 0.93 35.40
C GLY A 21 14.68 0.87 33.91
N GLY A 22 13.42 0.54 33.62
CA GLY A 22 12.84 0.49 32.28
C GLY A 22 12.89 -0.92 31.67
N CYS A 23 11.79 -1.66 31.49
CA CYS A 23 10.60 -1.19 30.79
C CYS A 23 10.93 -0.02 29.87
N ILE A 24 11.76 -0.27 28.86
CA ILE A 24 11.70 0.54 27.65
C ILE A 24 10.41 0.10 26.96
N VAL A 25 9.27 0.53 27.51
CA VAL A 25 8.19 1.06 26.67
C VAL A 25 8.80 2.32 26.08
N GLY A 26 9.69 2.13 25.10
CA GLY A 26 10.08 3.19 24.22
C GLY A 26 8.80 3.53 23.51
N ASP A 27 8.24 4.67 23.88
CA ASP A 27 7.16 5.32 23.15
C ASP A 27 7.72 5.52 21.73
N ASN A 28 7.54 4.51 20.87
CA ASN A 28 8.18 4.37 19.56
C ASN A 28 7.61 5.36 18.53
N LYS A 29 6.96 6.41 19.03
CA LYS A 29 6.41 7.56 18.30
C LYS A 29 7.46 8.30 17.48
N GLN A 30 8.76 8.12 17.77
CA GLN A 30 9.81 8.73 16.96
C GLN A 30 9.83 8.22 15.51
N ASN A 31 9.28 7.04 15.24
CA ASN A 31 9.25 6.45 13.92
C ASN A 31 7.86 6.53 13.26
N GLU A 32 6.87 7.14 13.91
CA GLU A 32 5.52 7.31 13.38
C GLU A 32 5.40 8.58 12.52
N LEU A 33 4.44 8.58 11.60
CA LEU A 33 4.11 9.76 10.81
C LEU A 33 3.61 10.89 11.74
N PRO A 34 4.08 12.14 11.62
CA PRO A 34 3.59 13.25 12.42
C PRO A 34 2.07 13.43 12.28
N THR A 35 1.37 13.75 13.36
CA THR A 35 -0.10 13.81 13.38
C THR A 35 -0.70 14.92 12.52
N ASN A 36 0.08 15.94 12.17
CA ASN A 36 -0.28 17.02 11.24
C ASN A 36 0.04 16.69 9.77
N LYS A 37 0.44 15.45 9.49
CA LYS A 37 0.80 14.96 8.16
C LYS A 37 -0.04 13.74 7.78
N TYR A 38 -0.23 13.52 6.49
CA TYR A 38 -0.70 12.26 5.92
C TYR A 38 0.17 11.88 4.71
N ILE A 39 0.04 10.65 4.24
CA ILE A 39 0.65 10.18 3.00
C ILE A 39 -0.42 10.07 1.93
N ALA A 40 -0.12 10.45 0.69
CA ALA A 40 -1.01 10.15 -0.43
C ALA A 40 -0.56 8.86 -1.12
N VAL A 41 -1.51 7.99 -1.42
CA VAL A 41 -1.27 6.71 -2.10
C VAL A 41 -2.24 6.58 -3.26
N GLU A 42 -1.73 6.19 -4.43
CA GLU A 42 -2.53 5.79 -5.59
C GLU A 42 -2.46 4.28 -5.75
N GLU A 43 -3.60 3.61 -5.88
CA GLU A 43 -3.67 2.27 -6.45
C GLU A 43 -4.34 2.36 -7.81
N ILE A 44 -3.81 1.65 -8.80
CA ILE A 44 -4.34 1.60 -10.15
C ILE A 44 -4.59 0.14 -10.53
N GLN A 45 -5.85 -0.18 -10.79
CA GLN A 45 -6.24 -1.34 -11.59
C GLN A 45 -6.20 -0.93 -13.06
N TRP A 46 -5.46 -1.66 -13.89
CA TRP A 46 -5.39 -1.44 -15.32
C TRP A 46 -5.81 -2.68 -16.09
N ASP A 47 -6.94 -2.58 -16.81
CA ASP A 47 -7.46 -3.59 -17.72
C ASP A 47 -7.10 -3.25 -19.16
N HIS A 48 -6.30 -4.09 -19.82
CA HIS A 48 -5.94 -3.92 -21.23
C HIS A 48 -6.55 -5.02 -22.10
N GLY A 49 -7.37 -4.62 -23.08
CA GLY A 49 -8.07 -5.49 -24.01
C GLY A 49 -7.43 -5.56 -25.39
N VAL A 50 -7.23 -6.78 -25.89
CA VAL A 50 -6.79 -7.03 -27.27
C VAL A 50 -7.77 -7.97 -27.95
N VAL A 51 -8.22 -7.61 -29.15
CA VAL A 51 -9.05 -8.50 -29.99
C VAL A 51 -8.21 -9.71 -30.41
N VAL A 52 -8.71 -10.91 -30.13
CA VAL A 52 -8.03 -12.18 -30.49
C VAL A 52 -8.77 -12.97 -31.56
N GLU A 53 -10.08 -12.76 -31.71
CA GLU A 53 -10.91 -13.38 -32.75
C GLU A 53 -12.01 -12.38 -33.16
N GLY A 54 -12.43 -12.41 -34.44
CA GLY A 54 -13.42 -11.48 -34.99
C GLY A 54 -12.83 -10.14 -35.46
N TYR A 55 -13.70 -9.15 -35.67
CA TYR A 55 -13.34 -7.82 -36.14
C TYR A 55 -14.13 -6.75 -35.40
N PHE A 56 -13.45 -5.67 -35.03
CA PHE A 56 -14.06 -4.48 -34.45
C PHE A 56 -13.35 -3.24 -34.97
N GLU A 57 -14.10 -2.34 -35.60
CA GLU A 57 -13.60 -1.06 -36.10
C GLU A 57 -14.18 0.07 -35.28
N HIS A 58 -13.34 0.69 -34.45
CA HIS A 58 -13.68 1.92 -33.75
C HIS A 58 -12.46 2.77 -33.46
N ILE A 59 -12.68 4.09 -33.34
CA ILE A 59 -11.65 5.06 -32.99
C ILE A 59 -11.62 5.18 -31.46
N ARG A 60 -10.44 5.03 -30.88
CA ARG A 60 -10.24 5.19 -29.43
C ARG A 60 -10.38 6.65 -29.04
N GLU A 61 -11.48 7.02 -28.41
CA GLU A 61 -11.55 8.28 -27.68
C GLU A 61 -10.91 8.08 -26.30
N ALA A 62 -9.87 8.86 -26.02
CA ALA A 62 -9.22 8.86 -24.72
C ALA A 62 -9.95 9.85 -23.80
N VAL A 63 -10.51 9.35 -22.69
CA VAL A 63 -11.03 10.19 -21.62
C VAL A 63 -9.87 10.56 -20.68
N PRO A 64 -9.59 11.85 -20.45
CA PRO A 64 -8.51 12.27 -19.57
C PRO A 64 -8.78 11.84 -18.12
N ALA A 65 -7.70 11.49 -17.42
CA ALA A 65 -7.75 11.12 -16.01
C ALA A 65 -8.11 12.33 -15.13
N THR A 66 -9.00 12.14 -14.16
CA THR A 66 -9.19 13.10 -13.07
C THR A 66 -7.90 13.23 -12.26
N ILE A 67 -7.43 14.47 -12.07
CA ILE A 67 -6.25 14.79 -11.27
C ILE A 67 -6.67 14.95 -9.81
N VAL A 68 -5.97 14.29 -8.89
CA VAL A 68 -6.19 14.46 -7.46
C VAL A 68 -5.34 15.63 -6.95
N GLU A 69 -5.98 16.54 -6.20
CA GLU A 69 -5.28 17.63 -5.53
C GLU A 69 -4.85 17.19 -4.12
N TYR A 70 -3.68 16.56 -4.03
CA TYR A 70 -3.19 16.00 -2.77
C TYR A 70 -2.89 17.02 -1.69
N ASP A 71 -2.79 18.32 -1.98
CA ASP A 71 -2.64 19.37 -0.96
C ASP A 71 -3.98 19.79 -0.33
N SER A 72 -5.07 19.10 -0.67
CA SER A 72 -6.44 19.49 -0.29
C SER A 72 -7.28 18.28 0.14
N ALA A 73 -6.75 17.41 1.02
CA ALA A 73 -7.48 16.23 1.52
C ALA A 73 -8.90 16.55 2.02
N GLY A 74 -9.09 17.72 2.64
CA GLY A 74 -10.39 18.18 3.15
C GLY A 74 -11.48 18.34 2.09
N LYS A 75 -11.14 18.35 0.79
CA LYS A 75 -12.13 18.31 -0.32
C LYS A 75 -12.77 16.94 -0.50
N TYR A 76 -12.10 15.88 -0.04
CA TYR A 76 -12.47 14.50 -0.34
C TYR A 76 -12.90 13.73 0.92
N VAL A 77 -12.23 13.99 2.04
CA VAL A 77 -12.38 13.20 3.27
C VAL A 77 -12.25 14.09 4.51
N GLU A 78 -12.59 13.55 5.68
CA GLU A 78 -12.39 14.24 6.95
C GLU A 78 -10.89 14.38 7.28
N ASN A 79 -10.38 15.59 7.17
CA ASN A 79 -8.96 15.88 7.37
C ASN A 79 -8.65 16.20 8.84
N ASN A 80 -8.60 15.16 9.68
CA ASN A 80 -8.35 15.26 11.12
C ASN A 80 -7.01 14.60 11.53
N ASN A 81 -6.64 14.70 12.81
CA ASN A 81 -5.38 14.14 13.32
C ASN A 81 -5.26 12.61 13.18
N SER A 82 -6.37 11.90 12.98
CA SER A 82 -6.40 10.45 12.76
C SER A 82 -6.19 10.06 11.30
N LEU A 83 -6.36 10.96 10.33
CA LEU A 83 -6.08 10.66 8.92
C LEU A 83 -4.61 10.27 8.76
N LYS A 84 -4.36 9.07 8.24
CA LYS A 84 -2.99 8.57 7.99
C LYS A 84 -2.65 8.58 6.51
N ILE A 85 -3.58 8.14 5.66
CA ILE A 85 -3.39 8.08 4.21
C ILE A 85 -4.62 8.64 3.49
N LEU A 86 -4.39 9.51 2.50
CA LEU A 86 -5.36 9.84 1.48
C LEU A 86 -5.18 8.85 0.32
N TYR A 87 -6.15 7.96 0.16
CA TYR A 87 -6.07 6.83 -0.74
C TYR A 87 -6.93 7.08 -1.98
N GLY A 88 -6.28 7.13 -3.15
CA GLY A 88 -6.94 7.19 -4.45
C GLY A 88 -6.89 5.84 -5.15
N PHE A 89 -8.04 5.30 -5.52
CA PHE A 89 -8.16 4.10 -6.33
C PHE A 89 -8.61 4.46 -7.74
N TYR A 90 -7.79 4.14 -8.73
CA TYR A 90 -8.13 4.27 -10.14
C TYR A 90 -8.50 2.93 -10.73
N HIS A 91 -9.68 2.82 -11.33
CA HIS A 91 -9.99 1.75 -12.27
C HIS A 91 -9.85 2.31 -13.69
N SER A 92 -8.86 1.81 -14.42
CA SER A 92 -8.59 2.21 -15.79
C SER A 92 -8.80 1.03 -16.73
N TYR A 93 -9.39 1.29 -17.89
CA TYR A 93 -9.39 0.31 -18.97
C TYR A 93 -8.99 0.93 -20.31
N ASP A 94 -8.24 0.17 -21.08
CA ASP A 94 -7.93 0.40 -22.48
C ASP A 94 -8.42 -0.80 -23.29
N MET A 95 -9.60 -0.65 -23.88
CA MET A 95 -10.31 -1.70 -24.59
C MET A 95 -10.46 -1.35 -26.07
N PRO A 96 -10.78 -2.34 -26.93
CA PRO A 96 -11.11 -2.07 -28.33
C PRO A 96 -12.22 -1.03 -28.49
N GLU A 97 -13.24 -1.06 -27.62
CA GLU A 97 -14.37 -0.15 -27.62
C GLU A 97 -14.07 1.27 -27.09
N GLY A 98 -12.97 1.48 -26.37
CA GLY A 98 -12.64 2.79 -25.82
C GLY A 98 -11.72 2.75 -24.60
N MET A 99 -11.37 3.94 -24.13
CA MET A 99 -10.55 4.13 -22.93
C MET A 99 -11.32 4.93 -21.89
N TRP A 100 -11.21 4.52 -20.64
CA TRP A 100 -11.86 5.20 -19.53
C TRP A 100 -11.06 5.03 -18.25
N ARG A 101 -11.27 5.95 -17.32
CA ARG A 101 -10.66 5.91 -15.99
C ARG A 101 -11.61 6.49 -14.96
N ASP A 102 -11.99 5.65 -13.99
CA ASP A 102 -12.71 6.06 -12.80
C ASP A 102 -11.75 6.28 -11.63
N LEU A 103 -12.16 7.13 -10.70
CA LEU A 103 -11.42 7.46 -9.49
C LEU A 103 -12.35 7.41 -8.28
N ASN A 104 -11.95 6.65 -7.27
CA ASN A 104 -12.52 6.68 -5.93
C ASN A 104 -11.48 7.19 -4.94
N ILE A 105 -11.86 8.13 -4.07
CA ILE A 105 -10.97 8.68 -3.05
C ILE A 105 -11.54 8.37 -1.67
N SER A 106 -10.68 7.89 -0.78
CA SER A 106 -11.04 7.55 0.59
C SER A 106 -9.91 7.89 1.56
N GLY A 107 -10.26 7.96 2.86
CA GLY A 107 -9.32 8.22 3.93
C GLY A 107 -9.05 6.93 4.69
N ILE A 108 -7.78 6.63 4.95
CA ILE A 108 -7.37 5.54 5.82
C ILE A 108 -6.95 6.15 7.16
N TYR A 109 -7.65 5.75 8.21
CA TYR A 109 -7.46 6.26 9.57
C TYR A 109 -6.81 5.22 10.50
N GLU A 110 -6.82 3.94 10.11
CA GLU A 110 -6.35 2.82 10.90
C GLU A 110 -5.61 1.79 10.05
N TYR A 111 -4.76 0.99 10.71
CA TYR A 111 -4.03 -0.12 10.09
C TYR A 111 -4.37 -1.43 10.83
N PRO A 112 -4.34 -2.58 10.14
CA PRO A 112 -4.09 -2.72 8.71
C PRO A 112 -5.29 -2.29 7.85
N TYR A 113 -5.04 -1.86 6.62
CA TYR A 113 -6.07 -1.53 5.63
C TYR A 113 -5.90 -2.39 4.38
N GLN A 114 -7.00 -3.01 3.91
CA GLN A 114 -7.03 -3.87 2.73
C GLN A 114 -7.22 -3.02 1.46
N LEU A 115 -6.33 -3.18 0.49
CA LEU A 115 -6.41 -2.56 -0.83
C LEU A 115 -7.09 -3.48 -1.84
N GLU A 116 -7.49 -2.93 -2.98
CA GLU A 116 -8.25 -3.62 -4.03
C GLU A 116 -7.40 -4.70 -4.73
N SER A 117 -6.08 -4.48 -4.88
CA SER A 117 -5.15 -5.49 -5.42
C SER A 117 -4.95 -6.74 -4.54
N GLY A 118 -5.51 -6.75 -3.33
CA GLY A 118 -5.25 -7.77 -2.32
C GLY A 118 -4.07 -7.43 -1.38
N ALA A 119 -3.27 -6.40 -1.67
CA ALA A 119 -2.25 -5.90 -0.74
C ALA A 119 -2.87 -5.24 0.50
N LYS A 120 -2.13 -5.21 1.60
CA LYS A 120 -2.52 -4.50 2.83
C LYS A 120 -1.52 -3.44 3.17
N ILE A 121 -1.98 -2.23 3.53
CA ILE A 121 -1.13 -1.26 4.21
C ILE A 121 -1.15 -1.61 5.70
N ILE A 122 -0.02 -2.04 6.24
CA ILE A 122 0.10 -2.47 7.64
C ILE A 122 0.72 -1.42 8.56
N GLY A 123 1.30 -0.36 7.97
CA GLY A 123 1.93 0.71 8.73
C GLY A 123 2.58 1.75 7.84
N THR A 124 3.02 2.83 8.48
CA THR A 124 3.83 3.88 7.86
C THR A 124 4.93 4.30 8.82
N ASN A 125 5.99 4.89 8.28
CA ASN A 125 7.03 5.50 9.09
C ASN A 125 7.05 7.03 8.97
N ARG A 126 7.88 7.67 9.79
CA ARG A 126 8.08 9.13 9.83
C ARG A 126 8.55 9.73 8.50
N ASN A 127 9.25 8.96 7.68
CA ASN A 127 9.79 9.39 6.39
C ASN A 127 8.78 9.24 5.25
N GLY A 128 7.54 8.83 5.55
CA GLY A 128 6.50 8.66 4.55
C GLY A 128 6.54 7.32 3.83
N THR A 129 7.44 6.40 4.18
CA THR A 129 7.43 5.04 3.62
C THR A 129 6.15 4.34 4.09
N ILE A 130 5.40 3.78 3.15
CA ILE A 130 4.29 2.88 3.45
C ILE A 130 4.83 1.45 3.55
N ILE A 131 4.33 0.67 4.50
CA ILE A 131 4.70 -0.74 4.66
C ILE A 131 3.53 -1.56 4.12
N LEU A 132 3.74 -2.18 2.97
CA LEU A 132 2.78 -3.09 2.36
C LEU A 132 3.01 -4.51 2.87
N SER A 133 1.93 -5.28 2.97
CA SER A 133 1.96 -6.74 3.10
C SER A 133 1.22 -7.38 1.93
N TYR A 134 1.89 -8.28 1.24
CA TYR A 134 1.31 -9.04 0.12
C TYR A 134 1.91 -10.44 0.10
N ASN A 135 1.09 -11.48 0.01
CA ASN A 135 1.54 -12.89 0.04
C ASN A 135 2.50 -13.24 1.20
N ASN A 136 2.24 -12.70 2.40
CA ASN A 136 3.07 -12.82 3.60
C ASN A 136 4.47 -12.19 3.52
N GLU A 137 4.76 -11.41 2.47
CA GLU A 137 5.95 -10.59 2.37
C GLU A 137 5.67 -9.16 2.82
N THR A 138 6.68 -8.53 3.40
CA THR A 138 6.65 -7.12 3.79
C THR A 138 7.44 -6.30 2.79
N ILE A 139 6.80 -5.32 2.17
CA ILE A 139 7.36 -4.51 1.09
C ILE A 139 7.37 -3.04 1.54
N PRO A 140 8.54 -2.47 1.88
CA PRO A 140 8.65 -1.04 2.12
C PRO A 140 8.53 -0.30 0.79
N LEU A 141 7.62 0.67 0.71
CA LEU A 141 7.43 1.51 -0.45
C LEU A 141 7.70 2.97 -0.09
N ASP A 142 8.91 3.41 -0.41
CA ASP A 142 9.37 4.77 -0.15
C ASP A 142 8.60 5.80 -0.99
N VAL A 143 8.69 7.06 -0.58
CA VAL A 143 8.08 8.19 -1.29
C VAL A 143 8.55 8.25 -2.74
N GLY A 144 7.59 8.39 -3.66
CA GLY A 144 7.80 8.42 -5.11
C GLY A 144 8.09 7.05 -5.72
N LYS A 145 8.05 5.97 -4.94
CA LYS A 145 8.19 4.61 -5.46
C LYS A 145 6.83 4.00 -5.78
N LYS A 146 6.87 3.10 -6.75
CA LYS A 146 5.74 2.30 -7.22
C LYS A 146 6.05 0.83 -7.01
N TRP A 147 5.07 0.10 -6.50
CA TRP A 147 5.04 -1.35 -6.48
C TRP A 147 4.10 -1.84 -7.58
N GLU A 148 4.52 -2.88 -8.28
CA GLU A 148 3.71 -3.55 -9.30
C GLU A 148 3.38 -4.94 -8.76
N SER A 149 2.10 -5.29 -8.79
CA SER A 149 1.66 -6.60 -8.33
C SER A 149 2.23 -7.68 -9.25
N PRO A 150 2.77 -8.79 -8.69
CA PRO A 150 3.16 -9.93 -9.50
C PRO A 150 1.94 -10.69 -10.04
N ASN A 151 0.73 -10.46 -9.51
CA ASN A 151 -0.49 -11.06 -10.03
C ASN A 151 -0.96 -10.32 -11.29
N VAL A 152 -1.03 -11.07 -12.39
CA VAL A 152 -1.57 -10.62 -13.67
C VAL A 152 -2.71 -11.55 -14.03
N GLU A 153 -3.93 -11.01 -14.05
CA GLU A 153 -5.11 -11.79 -14.39
C GLU A 153 -5.39 -11.70 -15.88
N THR A 154 -5.76 -12.82 -16.48
CA THR A 154 -6.17 -12.87 -17.88
C THR A 154 -7.54 -13.49 -17.97
N ARG A 155 -8.46 -12.82 -18.65
CA ARG A 155 -9.79 -13.34 -18.97
C ARG A 155 -10.12 -13.12 -20.44
N PHE A 156 -11.04 -13.94 -20.94
CA PHE A 156 -11.57 -13.83 -22.29
C PHE A 156 -13.05 -13.50 -22.21
N GLU A 157 -13.49 -12.56 -23.02
CA GLU A 157 -14.88 -12.16 -23.10
C GLU A 157 -15.33 -12.12 -24.56
N ASP A 158 -16.50 -12.68 -24.82
CA ASP A 158 -17.19 -12.51 -26.10
C ASP A 158 -18.00 -11.23 -26.05
N ARG A 159 -17.77 -10.33 -27.01
CA ARG A 159 -18.42 -9.03 -27.11
C ARG A 159 -19.23 -8.97 -28.40
N SER A 160 -20.44 -8.42 -28.29
CA SER A 160 -21.35 -8.26 -29.42
C SER A 160 -21.89 -6.83 -29.43
N TYR A 161 -21.55 -6.10 -30.47
CA TYR A 161 -22.02 -4.75 -30.75
C TYR A 161 -22.81 -4.75 -32.08
N PRO A 162 -23.59 -3.69 -32.38
CA PRO A 162 -24.32 -3.61 -33.65
C PRO A 162 -23.44 -3.70 -34.90
N ASN A 163 -22.15 -3.32 -34.79
CA ASN A 163 -21.17 -3.32 -35.88
C ASN A 163 -20.27 -4.58 -35.93
N GLY A 164 -20.50 -5.58 -35.08
CA GLY A 164 -19.73 -6.83 -35.13
C GLY A 164 -19.69 -7.58 -33.79
N ALA A 165 -19.23 -8.83 -33.88
CA ALA A 165 -18.92 -9.65 -32.72
C ALA A 165 -17.43 -10.00 -32.74
N TYR A 166 -16.79 -9.92 -31.57
CA TYR A 166 -15.38 -10.20 -31.40
C TYR A 166 -15.12 -10.79 -30.03
N LYS A 167 -14.01 -11.50 -29.91
CA LYS A 167 -13.50 -12.02 -28.64
C LYS A 167 -12.32 -11.18 -28.21
N VAL A 168 -12.36 -10.69 -26.97
CA VAL A 168 -11.30 -9.88 -26.38
C VAL A 168 -10.57 -10.69 -25.31
N LYS A 169 -9.24 -10.62 -25.33
CA LYS A 169 -8.39 -11.02 -24.21
C LYS A 169 -8.12 -9.80 -23.36
N ILE A 170 -8.53 -9.84 -22.10
CA ILE A 170 -8.31 -8.76 -21.14
C ILE A 170 -7.22 -9.19 -20.17
N THR A 171 -6.22 -8.33 -20.01
CA THR A 171 -5.13 -8.48 -19.05
C THR A 171 -5.27 -7.42 -17.97
N THR A 172 -5.47 -7.84 -16.72
CA THR A 172 -5.59 -6.94 -15.57
C THR A 172 -4.27 -6.92 -14.79
N THR A 173 -3.78 -5.72 -14.52
CA THR A 173 -2.57 -5.47 -13.72
C THR A 173 -2.87 -4.46 -12.61
N TRP A 174 -2.05 -4.48 -11.56
CA TRP A 174 -2.21 -3.62 -10.39
C TRP A 174 -0.92 -2.91 -10.05
N THR A 175 -1.01 -1.64 -9.72
CA THR A 175 0.13 -0.87 -9.20
C THR A 175 -0.28 -0.05 -7.98
N ILE A 176 0.66 0.15 -7.05
CA ILE A 176 0.49 1.02 -5.89
C ILE A 176 1.65 2.01 -5.88
N GLU A 177 1.37 3.31 -5.84
CA GLU A 177 2.36 4.37 -5.80
C GLU A 177 2.23 5.21 -4.53
N ASN A 178 3.36 5.45 -3.87
CA ASN A 178 3.45 6.39 -2.77
C ASN A 178 3.71 7.79 -3.32
N LYS A 179 2.70 8.67 -3.29
CA LYS A 179 2.77 10.04 -3.83
C LYS A 179 3.44 11.04 -2.90
N GLY A 180 3.78 10.62 -1.68
CA GLY A 180 4.54 11.42 -0.72
C GLY A 180 3.72 11.91 0.47
N ILE A 181 4.35 12.81 1.23
CA ILE A 181 3.84 13.33 2.51
C ILE A 181 3.26 14.72 2.30
N TYR A 182 2.06 14.94 2.85
CA TYR A 182 1.30 16.17 2.72
C TYR A 182 0.93 16.72 4.09
N ASN A 183 0.69 18.03 4.16
CA ASN A 183 0.13 18.67 5.35
C ASN A 183 -1.37 18.46 5.39
N LYS A 184 -1.91 18.28 6.60
CA LYS A 184 -3.34 18.43 6.86
C LYS A 184 -3.74 19.89 6.81
#